data_AF-A0A0K6HW25-F1
#
_entry.id   AF-A0A0K6HW25-F1
#
_cell.length_a   1.000
_cell.length_b   1.000
_cell.length_c   1.000
_cell.angle_alpha   90.00
_cell.angle_beta   90.00
_cell.angle_gamma   90.00
#
_symmetry.space_group_name_H-M   'P 1'
#
loop_
_entity.id
_entity.type
_entity.pdbx_description
1 polymer ?
#
loop_
_entity_poly.entity_id
_entity_poly.type
_entity_poly.pdbx_seq_one_letter_code
_entity_poly.pdbx_strand_id
1 'polypeptide(L)'
;MANGTLSHDEAAALAALSFEEALSQLESIVRALEQGNVPLEKSIEMYERGDRLRARCDQLLKAAEEKVEKIQLGADGRAAKTVPLDPEA
;
A
#
# COMPACT_ATOMS: atom_id res chain seq x y z
N MET A 1 6.01 14.18 23.56
CA MET A 1 5.38 12.86 23.75
C MET A 1 4.51 12.60 22.53
N ALA A 2 5.02 11.89 21.52
CA ALA A 2 4.23 11.52 20.35
C ALA A 2 3.53 10.19 20.65
N ASN A 3 2.22 10.24 20.82
CA ASN A 3 1.37 9.07 21.02
C ASN A 3 1.17 8.37 19.67
N GLY A 4 2.24 7.81 19.09
CA GLY A 4 2.28 7.28 17.71
C GLY A 4 1.97 5.79 17.60
N THR A 5 1.48 5.14 18.64
CA THR A 5 1.11 3.73 18.58
C THR A 5 -0.34 3.61 18.11
N LEU A 6 -0.54 3.22 16.84
CA LEU A 6 -1.85 2.80 16.37
C LEU A 6 -2.37 1.66 17.25
N SER A 7 -3.68 1.68 17.53
CA SER A 7 -4.32 0.47 18.02
C SER A 7 -4.19 -0.64 16.97
N HIS A 8 -4.12 -1.89 17.44
CA HIS A 8 -4.06 -3.05 16.57
C HIS A 8 -5.22 -3.09 15.58
N ASP A 9 -6.41 -2.68 16.03
CA ASP A 9 -7.64 -2.65 15.23
C ASP A 9 -7.56 -1.61 14.09
N GLU A 10 -6.97 -0.43 14.34
CA GLU A 10 -6.82 0.60 13.31
C GLU A 10 -5.81 0.18 12.23
N ALA A 11 -4.72 -0.48 12.64
CA ALA A 11 -3.74 -1.05 11.71
C ALA A 11 -4.38 -2.15 10.85
N ALA A 12 -5.17 -3.03 11.45
CA ALA A 12 -5.90 -4.07 10.73
C ALA A 12 -6.93 -3.49 9.75
N ALA A 13 -7.67 -2.46 10.17
CA ALA A 13 -8.64 -1.77 9.32
C ALA A 13 -7.96 -1.10 8.11
N LEU A 14 -6.83 -0.42 8.31
CA LEU A 14 -6.03 0.17 7.22
C LEU A 14 -5.51 -0.90 6.25
N ALA A 15 -5.03 -2.03 6.77
CA ALA A 15 -4.54 -3.14 5.96
C ALA A 15 -5.65 -3.84 5.16
N ALA A 16 -6.90 -3.73 5.58
CA ALA A 16 -8.04 -4.31 4.89
C ALA A 16 -8.58 -3.46 3.72
N LEU A 17 -8.21 -2.18 3.63
CA LEU A 17 -8.70 -1.27 2.58
C LEU A 17 -8.26 -1.71 1.18
N SER A 18 -9.17 -1.57 0.21
CA SER A 18 -8.83 -1.59 -1.22
C SER A 18 -8.02 -0.34 -1.61
N PHE A 19 -7.50 -0.33 -2.84
CA PHE A 19 -6.78 0.83 -3.36
C PHE A 19 -7.69 2.05 -3.47
N GLU A 20 -8.88 1.86 -4.03
CA GLU A 20 -9.89 2.91 -4.25
C GLU A 20 -10.38 3.48 -2.91
N GLU A 21 -10.58 2.63 -1.91
CA GLU A 21 -10.99 3.05 -0.57
C GLU A 21 -9.89 3.85 0.14
N ALA A 22 -8.64 3.37 0.08
CA ALA A 22 -7.49 4.07 0.66
C ALA A 22 -7.25 5.43 -0.02
N LEU A 23 -7.32 5.47 -1.35
CA LEU A 23 -7.17 6.68 -2.13
C LEU A 23 -8.30 7.69 -1.83
N SER A 24 -9.56 7.25 -1.80
CA SER A 24 -10.70 8.13 -1.51
C SER A 24 -10.60 8.78 -0.12
N GLN A 25 -10.16 8.01 0.88
CA GLN A 25 -9.90 8.56 2.22
C GLN A 25 -8.73 9.55 2.22
N LEU A 26 -7.64 9.22 1.53
CA LEU A 26 -6.46 10.10 1.42
C LEU A 26 -6.83 11.43 0.77
N GLU A 27 -7.56 11.42 -0.33
CA GLU A 27 -8.02 12.64 -1.00
C GLU A 27 -8.92 13.48 -0.09
N SER A 28 -9.77 12.84 0.70
CA SER A 28 -10.65 13.53 1.64
C SER A 28 -9.86 14.25 2.74
N ILE A 29 -8.77 13.64 3.21
CA ILE A 29 -7.82 14.26 4.13
C ILE A 29 -7.13 15.46 3.47
N VAL A 30 -6.61 15.29 2.25
CA VAL A 30 -5.95 16.36 1.51
C VAL A 30 -6.89 17.55 1.34
N ARG A 31 -8.11 17.31 0.85
CA ARG A 31 -9.15 18.34 0.68
C ARG A 31 -9.44 19.10 1.98
N ALA A 32 -9.45 18.43 3.12
CA ALA A 32 -9.70 19.07 4.40
C ALA A 32 -8.50 19.89 4.91
N LEU A 33 -7.27 19.40 4.71
CA LEU A 33 -6.05 20.14 5.03
C LEU A 33 -5.93 21.41 4.17
N GLU A 34 -6.25 21.32 2.88
CA GLU A 34 -6.20 22.45 1.93
C GLU A 34 -7.21 23.56 2.26
N GLN A 35 -8.34 23.22 2.91
CA GLN A 35 -9.32 24.21 3.37
C GLN A 35 -8.78 25.11 4.50
N GLY A 36 -7.73 24.68 5.22
CA GLY A 36 -7.03 25.51 6.20
C GLY A 36 -7.82 25.87 7.47
N ASN A 37 -9.02 25.33 7.67
CA ASN A 37 -9.88 25.63 8.83
C ASN A 37 -9.88 24.51 9.88
N VAL A 38 -8.79 23.75 9.96
CA VAL A 38 -8.61 22.62 10.88
C VAL A 38 -7.62 23.03 11.97
N PRO A 39 -7.91 22.81 13.27
CA PRO A 39 -6.96 23.06 14.35
C PRO A 39 -5.62 22.33 14.12
N LEU A 40 -4.52 22.88 14.65
CA LEU A 40 -3.17 22.34 14.43
C LEU A 40 -3.07 20.87 14.85
N GLU A 41 -3.56 20.53 16.04
CA GLU A 41 -3.53 19.15 16.56
C GLU A 41 -4.27 18.19 15.63
N LYS A 42 -5.42 18.62 15.09
CA LYS A 42 -6.18 17.81 14.12
C LYS A 42 -5.48 17.72 12.77
N SER A 43 -4.80 18.77 12.35
CA SER A 43 -4.00 18.75 11.12
C SER A 43 -2.86 17.73 11.20
N ILE A 44 -2.23 17.60 12.38
CA ILE A 44 -1.19 16.59 12.63
C ILE A 44 -1.77 15.18 12.57
N GLU A 45 -2.89 14.92 13.27
CA GLU A 45 -3.56 13.60 13.22
C GLU A 45 -3.96 13.23 11.77
N MET A 46 -4.48 14.18 11.01
CA MET A 46 -4.86 14.01 9.61
C MET A 46 -3.65 13.71 8.73
N TYR A 47 -2.53 14.41 8.93
CA TYR A 47 -1.29 14.15 8.21
C TYR A 47 -0.77 12.74 8.48
N GLU A 48 -0.70 12.32 9.76
CA GLU A 48 -0.25 10.98 10.13
C GLU A 48 -1.14 9.86 9.56
N ARG A 49 -2.46 10.09 9.51
CA ARG A 49 -3.38 9.16 8.84
C ARG A 49 -3.17 9.16 7.33
N GLY A 50 -2.96 10.33 6.73
CA GLY A 50 -2.67 10.49 5.31
C GLY A 50 -1.40 9.74 4.88
N ASP A 51 -0.33 9.83 5.66
CA ASP A 51 0.93 9.11 5.41
C ASP A 51 0.72 7.59 5.41
N ARG A 52 -0.08 7.07 6.34
CA ARG A 52 -0.45 5.65 6.41
C ARG A 52 -1.29 5.19 5.22
N LEU A 53 -2.26 6.01 4.80
CA LEU A 53 -3.07 5.72 3.62
C LEU A 53 -2.21 5.72 2.35
N ARG A 54 -1.28 6.67 2.22
CA ARG A 54 -0.29 6.69 1.13
C ARG A 54 0.53 5.39 1.11
N ALA A 55 1.08 5.00 2.27
CA ALA A 55 1.86 3.77 2.38
C ALA A 55 1.04 2.53 1.98
N ARG A 56 -0.26 2.48 2.31
CA ARG A 56 -1.16 1.41 1.87
C ARG A 56 -1.35 1.41 0.35
N CYS A 57 -1.57 2.57 -0.26
CA CYS A 57 -1.66 2.69 -1.71
C CYS A 57 -0.38 2.19 -2.40
N ASP A 58 0.79 2.61 -1.92
CA ASP A 58 2.08 2.19 -2.47
C ASP A 58 2.27 0.67 -2.40
N GLN A 59 1.89 0.05 -1.27
CA GLN A 59 1.95 -1.41 -1.11
C GLN A 59 1.05 -2.15 -2.12
N LEU A 60 -0.17 -1.64 -2.34
CA LEU A 60 -1.11 -2.24 -3.29
C LEU A 60 -0.64 -2.09 -4.73
N LEU A 61 -0.10 -0.92 -5.10
CA LEU A 61 0.47 -0.69 -6.43
C LEU A 61 1.67 -1.59 -6.69
N LYS A 62 2.58 -1.73 -5.72
CA LYS A 62 3.73 -2.63 -5.83
C LYS A 62 3.29 -4.09 -6.01
N ALA A 63 2.30 -4.54 -5.24
CA ALA A 63 1.76 -5.90 -5.39
C ALA A 63 1.13 -6.13 -6.77
N ALA A 64 0.46 -5.11 -7.33
CA ALA A 64 -0.09 -5.17 -8.68
C ALA A 64 1.01 -5.23 -9.74
N GLU A 65 2.05 -4.42 -9.61
CA GLU A 65 3.22 -4.42 -10.49
C GLU A 65 3.92 -5.79 -10.51
N GLU A 66 4.25 -6.35 -9.34
CA GLU A 66 4.86 -7.68 -9.23
C GLU A 66 4.00 -8.78 -9.88
N LYS A 67 2.67 -8.65 -9.82
CA LYS A 67 1.74 -9.59 -10.46
C LYS A 67 1.79 -9.48 -11.98
N VAL A 68 1.86 -8.25 -12.51
CA VAL A 68 1.99 -8.00 -13.95
C VAL A 68 3.32 -8.51 -14.48
N GLU A 69 4.42 -8.25 -13.77
CA GLU A 69 5.76 -8.74 -14.16
C GLU A 69 5.81 -10.26 -14.27
N LYS A 70 5.22 -10.99 -13.31
CA LYS A 70 5.14 -12.45 -13.36
C LYS A 70 4.35 -12.98 -14.56
N ILE A 71 3.32 -12.26 -15.01
CA ILE A 71 2.57 -12.61 -16.21
C ILE A 71 3.42 -12.36 -17.47
N GLN A 72 4.17 -11.26 -17.52
CA GLN A 72 5.05 -10.94 -18.64
C GLN A 72 6.23 -11.90 -18.78
N LEU A 73 6.83 -12.33 -17.65
CA LEU A 73 7.84 -13.41 -17.62
C LEU A 73 7.30 -14.78 -18.08
N GLY A 74 5.97 -14.92 -18.18
CA GLY A 74 5.34 -16.09 -18.80
C GLY A 74 5.02 -15.92 -20.29
N ALA A 75 5.18 -14.72 -20.86
CA ALA A 75 4.71 -14.36 -22.19
C ALA A 75 5.76 -14.50 -23.31
N ASP A 76 7.04 -14.68 -22.97
CA ASP A 76 8.07 -15.23 -23.85
C ASP A 76 8.10 -16.78 -23.83
N GLY A 77 7.21 -17.40 -23.05
CA GLY A 77 6.90 -18.83 -23.08
C GLY A 77 7.98 -19.75 -22.52
N ARG A 78 8.98 -19.23 -21.78
CA ARG A 78 10.05 -20.07 -21.21
C ARG A 78 10.04 -20.06 -19.68
N ALA A 79 9.99 -21.26 -19.11
CA ALA A 79 10.05 -21.47 -17.68
C ALA A 79 11.40 -21.00 -17.10
N ALA A 80 11.34 -20.21 -16.03
CA ALA A 80 12.50 -19.95 -15.19
C ALA A 80 12.85 -21.24 -14.41
N LYS A 81 13.80 -22.00 -14.98
CA LYS A 81 14.48 -23.19 -14.44
C LYS A 81 13.85 -24.53 -14.80
N THR A 82 14.58 -25.29 -15.62
CA THR A 82 14.53 -26.76 -15.63
C THR A 82 15.78 -27.27 -14.91
N VAL A 83 15.60 -28.30 -14.10
CA VAL A 83 16.71 -29.09 -13.52
C VAL A 83 16.91 -30.32 -14.41
N PRO A 84 18.16 -30.76 -14.69
CA PRO A 84 18.40 -31.97 -15.45
C PRO A 84 17.71 -33.17 -14.80
N LEU A 85 17.03 -34.00 -15.60
CA LEU A 85 16.29 -35.16 -15.12
C LEU A 85 17.19 -36.33 -14.69
N ASP A 86 18.49 -36.26 -14.97
CA ASP A 86 19.45 -37.31 -14.60
C ASP A 86 20.66 -36.73 -13.86
N PRO A 87 20.97 -37.18 -12.63
CA PRO A 87 22.18 -36.78 -11.91
C PRO A 87 23.40 -37.66 -12.19
N GLU A 88 23.35 -38.68 -13.06
CA GLU A 88 24.49 -39.58 -13.29
C GLU A 88 24.58 -40.07 -14.76
N ALA A 89 25.64 -39.63 -15.46
CA ALA A 89 26.28 -40.31 -16.58
C ALA A 89 27.78 -39.95 -16.61
#